data_AF-A0A7J2MGD6-F1
#
_entry.id   AF-A0A7J2MGD6-F1
#
_cell.length_a   1.000
_cell.length_b   1.000
_cell.length_c   1.000
_cell.angle_alpha   90.00
_cell.angle_beta   90.00
_cell.angle_gamma   90.00
#
_symmetry.space_group_name_H-M   'P 1'
#
loop_
_entity.id
_entity.type
_entity.pdbx_description
1 polymer ?
#
loop_
_entity_poly.entity_id
_entity_poly.type
_entity_poly.pdbx_seq_one_letter_code
_entity_poly.pdbx_strand_id
1 'polypeptide(L)' 'MVRLPKTEFEFIDHTIEDGYYADRDEFIRAAVRLLIHDVSKRKLSEAKRNVKKIPHDELLQTVKESRKEVYQQVWDD' A
#
# COMPACT_ATOMS: atom_id res chain seq x y z
N MET A 1 6.35 21.72 8.14
CA MET A 1 5.38 21.86 9.25
C MET A 1 3.99 21.75 8.65
N VAL A 2 3.24 20.71 8.99
CA VAL A 2 1.87 20.52 8.47
C VAL A 2 0.95 21.50 9.20
N ARG A 3 0.23 22.35 8.45
CA ARG A 3 -0.75 23.28 9.03
C ARG A 3 -2.13 22.69 8.87
N LEU A 4 -2.72 22.26 9.98
CA LEU A 4 -4.12 21.83 10.03
C LEU A 4 -5.03 23.04 10.31
N PRO A 5 -6.30 23.01 9.88
CA PRO A 5 -7.32 23.97 10.30
C PRO A 5 -7.46 24.02 11.83
N LYS A 6 -7.84 25.19 12.37
CA LYS A 6 -7.98 25.40 13.82
C LYS A 6 -8.95 24.38 14.47
N THR A 7 -10.03 24.08 13.78
CA THR A 7 -11.06 23.11 14.22
C THR A 7 -10.52 21.68 14.34
N GLU A 8 -9.55 21.30 13.49
CA GLU A 8 -8.92 19.98 13.58
C GLU A 8 -7.94 19.90 14.75
N PHE A 9 -7.24 21.00 15.05
CA PHE A 9 -6.40 21.05 16.27
C PHE A 9 -7.22 20.99 17.54
N GLU A 10 -8.37 21.68 17.59
CA GLU A 10 -9.30 21.62 18.74
C GLU A 10 -9.83 20.20 18.96
N PHE A 11 -10.15 19.48 17.89
CA PHE A 11 -10.53 18.07 17.99
C PHE A 11 -9.40 17.20 18.56
N ILE A 12 -8.16 17.37 18.07
CA ILE A 12 -7.01 16.61 18.58
C ILE A 12 -6.79 16.91 20.06
N ASP A 13 -6.89 18.17 20.47
CA ASP A 13 -6.73 18.57 21.86
C ASP A 13 -7.77 17.90 22.77
N HIS A 14 -9.04 17.87 22.37
CA HIS A 14 -10.07 17.16 23.13
C HIS A 14 -9.76 15.67 23.29
N THR A 15 -9.21 15.01 22.26
CA THR A 15 -8.85 13.58 22.40
C THR A 15 -7.69 13.34 23.39
N ILE A 16 -6.85 14.36 23.63
CA ILE A 16 -5.78 14.30 24.63
C ILE A 16 -6.35 14.59 26.02
N GLU A 17 -7.24 15.58 26.13
CA GLU A 17 -7.95 15.91 27.38
C GLU A 17 -8.77 14.73 27.91
N ASP A 18 -9.43 13.99 27.01
CA ASP A 18 -10.18 12.78 27.33
C ASP A 18 -9.28 11.57 27.65
N GLY A 19 -7.96 11.70 27.50
CA GLY A 19 -6.97 10.66 27.82
C GLY A 19 -6.86 9.54 26.79
N TYR A 20 -7.39 9.71 25.57
CA TYR A 20 -7.21 8.73 24.49
C TYR A 20 -5.77 8.71 23.95
N TYR A 21 -5.05 9.83 24.06
CA TYR A 21 -3.67 10.00 23.62
C TYR A 21 -2.90 10.85 24.64
N ALA A 22 -1.61 10.58 24.81
CA ALA A 22 -0.75 11.33 25.74
C ALA A 22 -0.39 12.72 25.20
N ASP A 23 -0.20 12.82 23.88
CA ASP A 23 0.14 14.07 23.20
C ASP A 23 -0.31 14.07 21.73
N ARG A 24 -0.18 15.24 21.08
CA ARG A 24 -0.54 15.42 19.67
C ARG A 24 0.32 14.57 18.73
N ASP A 25 1.57 14.30 19.08
CA ASP A 25 2.49 13.52 18.24
C ASP A 25 2.13 12.04 18.25
N GLU A 26 1.62 11.51 19.37
CA GLU A 26 1.05 10.18 19.46
C GLU A 26 -0.20 10.04 18.60
N PHE A 27 -1.13 11.01 18.70
CA PHE A 27 -2.33 11.05 17.86
C PHE A 27 -1.96 11.01 16.38
N ILE A 28 -1.05 11.89 15.93
CA ILE A 28 -0.65 11.98 14.53
C ILE A 28 -0.01 10.68 14.05
N ARG A 29 0.87 10.07 14.86
CA ARG A 29 1.49 8.78 14.52
C ARG A 29 0.45 7.66 14.39
N ALA A 30 -0.52 7.60 15.30
CA ALA A 30 -1.60 6.62 15.24
C ALA A 30 -2.47 6.82 13.99
N ALA A 31 -2.87 8.06 13.69
CA ALA A 31 -3.67 8.41 12.52
C ALA A 31 -2.95 8.05 11.21
N VAL A 32 -1.67 8.40 11.09
CA VAL A 32 -0.86 8.05 9.91
C VAL A 32 -0.73 6.53 9.76
N ARG A 33 -0.52 5.80 10.85
CA ARG A 33 -0.43 4.32 10.82
C ARG A 33 -1.74 3.69 10.34
N LEU A 34 -2.88 4.18 10.82
CA LEU A 34 -4.20 3.72 10.37
C LEU A 34 -4.41 4.00 8.88
N LEU A 35 -4.07 5.21 8.43
CA LEU A 35 -4.17 5.58 7.02
C LEU A 35 -3.32 4.67 6.12
N ILE A 36 -2.06 4.44 6.49
CA ILE A 36 -1.16 3.53 5.75
C ILE A 36 -1.74 2.12 5.70
N HIS A 37 -2.24 1.62 6.84
CA HIS A 37 -2.84 0.31 6.92
C HIS A 37 -4.07 0.17 6.00
N ASP A 38 -4.96 1.16 6.00
CA ASP A 38 -6.16 1.15 5.18
C ASP A 38 -5.86 1.25 3.69
N VAL A 39 -4.91 2.12 3.31
CA VAL A 39 -4.43 2.21 1.92
C VAL A 39 -3.81 0.88 1.50
N SER A 40 -2.98 0.26 2.35
CA SER A 40 -2.35 -1.03 2.06
C SER A 40 -3.40 -2.14 1.90
N LYS A 41 -4.43 -2.17 2.74
CA LYS A 41 -5.53 -3.14 2.66
C LYS A 41 -6.33 -2.99 1.37
N ARG A 42 -6.60 -1.75 0.94
CA ARG A 42 -7.26 -1.47 -0.35
C ARG A 42 -6.40 -1.89 -1.53
N LYS A 43 -5.10 -1.58 -1.51
CA LYS A 43 -4.17 -1.99 -2.58
C LYS A 43 -4.05 -3.51 -2.68
N LEU A 44 -4.00 -4.22 -1.56
CA LEU A 44 -4.00 -5.68 -1.54
C LEU A 44 -5.32 -6.28 -2.05
N SER A 45 -6.47 -5.66 -1.75
CA SER A 45 -7.76 -6.15 -2.25
C SER A 45 -7.92 -5.89 -3.76
N GLU A 46 -7.45 -4.74 -4.26
CA GLU A 46 -7.34 -4.43 -5.68
C GLU A 46 -6.42 -5.42 -6.40
N ALA A 47 -5.23 -5.68 -5.84
CA ALA A 47 -4.29 -6.66 -6.39
C ALA A 47 -4.93 -8.06 -6.45
N LYS A 48 -5.58 -8.51 -5.37
CA LYS A 48 -6.28 -9.81 -5.33
C LYS A 48 -7.44 -9.90 -6.32
N ARG A 49 -8.15 -8.80 -6.58
CA ARG A 49 -9.22 -8.75 -7.59
C ARG A 49 -8.69 -8.85 -9.02
N ASN A 50 -7.49 -8.33 -9.28
CA ASN A 50 -6.87 -8.33 -10.60
C ASN A 50 -5.91 -9.50 -10.84
N VAL A 51 -5.74 -10.42 -9.89
CA VAL A 51 -5.06 -11.70 -10.17
C VAL A 51 -6.01 -12.58 -10.99
N LYS A 52 -5.93 -12.46 -12.33
CA LYS A 52 -6.32 -13.59 -13.19
C LYS A 52 -5.48 -14.77 -12.72
N LYS A 53 -6.12 -15.79 -12.16
CA LYS A 53 -5.46 -17.06 -11.84
C LYS A 53 -5.06 -17.69 -13.18
N ILE A 54 -3.85 -17.40 -13.64
CA ILE A 54 -3.26 -18.09 -14.77
C ILE A 54 -2.95 -19.52 -14.27
N PRO A 55 -3.49 -20.57 -14.90
CA PRO A 55 -3.12 -21.95 -14.60
C PRO A 55 -1.59 -22.11 -14.61
N HIS A 56 -1.07 -22.96 -13.74
CA HIS A 56 0.38 -23.15 -13.61
C HIS A 56 1.04 -23.49 -14.96
N ASP A 57 0.35 -24.28 -15.79
CA ASP A 57 0.82 -24.68 -17.12
C ASP A 57 0.93 -23.50 -18.10
N GLU A 58 -0.01 -22.55 -18.07
CA GLU A 58 0.03 -21.34 -18.90
C GLU A 58 1.15 -20.39 -18.45
N LEU A 59 1.40 -20.28 -17.15
CA LEU A 59 2.53 -19.53 -16.59
C LEU A 59 3.87 -20.14 -17.02
N LEU A 60 4.00 -21.47 -16.94
CA LEU A 60 5.20 -22.19 -17.39
C LEU A 60 5.45 -21.97 -18.88
N GLN A 61 4.38 -21.99 -19.69
CA GLN A 61 4.49 -21.75 -21.13
C GLN A 61 4.94 -20.31 -21.43
N THR A 62 4.34 -19.32 -20.77
CA THR A 62 4.73 -17.90 -20.91
C THR A 62 6.19 -17.69 -20.55
N VAL A 63 6.66 -18.27 -19.43
CA VAL A 63 8.06 -18.17 -19.01
C VAL A 63 9.01 -18.83 -20.02
N LYS A 64 8.63 -19.97 -20.60
CA LYS A 64 9.44 -20.65 -21.63
C LYS A 64 9.54 -19.82 -22.92
N GLU A 65 8.44 -19.21 -23.35
CA GLU A 65 8.39 -18.37 -24.54
C GLU A 65 9.20 -17.09 -24.37
N SER A 66 9.02 -16.36 -23.26
CA SER A 66 9.83 -15.17 -22.95
C SER A 66 11.31 -15.51 -22.82
N ARG A 67 11.65 -16.67 -22.24
CA ARG A 67 13.03 -17.15 -22.17
C ARG A 67 13.60 -17.37 -23.56
N LYS A 68 12.84 -17.99 -24.48
CA LYS A 68 13.28 -18.23 -25.86
C LYS A 68 13.54 -16.93 -26.62
N GLU A 69 12.67 -15.93 -26.47
CA GLU A 69 12.82 -14.61 -27.09
C GLU A 69 14.09 -13.89 -26.62
N VAL A 70 14.36 -13.90 -25.31
CA VAL A 70 15.58 -13.32 -24.74
C VAL A 70 16.83 -14.04 -25.25
N TYR A 71 16.82 -15.37 -25.32
CA TYR A 71 17.96 -16.11 -25.86
C TYR A 71 18.19 -15.84 -27.35
N GLN A 72 17.15 -15.65 -28.16
CA GLN A 72 17.31 -15.26 -29.57
C GLN A 72 17.88 -13.86 -29.70
N GLN A 73 17.38 -12.88 -28.93
CA GLN A 73 17.93 -11.52 -28.96
C GLN A 73 19.38 -11.43 -28.51
N VAL A 74 19.82 -12.29 -27.58
CA VAL A 74 21.20 -12.26 -27.05
C VAL A 74 22.20 -13.04 -27.91
N TRP A 75 21.74 -13.99 -28.74
CA TRP A 75 22.61 -14.83 -29.58
C TRP A 75 22.54 -14.50 -31.08
N ASP A 76 21.55 -13.73 -31.53
CA ASP A 76 21.43 -13.24 -32.92
C ASP A 76 22.02 -11.80 -33.11
N ASP A 77 22.58 -11.19 -32.05
CA ASP A 77 23.42 -9.96 -32.07
C ASP A 77 24.92 -10.32 -32.04
#